data_AF-A0A661STA9-F1
#
_entry.id   AF-A0A661STA9-F1
#
_cell.length_a   1.000
_cell.length_b   1.000
_cell.length_c   1.000
_cell.angle_alpha   90.00
_cell.angle_beta   90.00
_cell.angle_gamma   90.00
#
_symmetry.space_group_name_H-M   'P 1'
#
loop_
_entity.id
_entity.type
_entity.pdbx_description
1 polymer ?
#
loop_
_entity_poly.entity_id
_entity_poly.type
_entity_poly.pdbx_seq_one_letter_code
_entity_poly.pdbx_strand_id
1 'polypeptide(L)'
;MVTACFDEFSETITKKNGCDPRQCFTKNIEKWEEKGLFVKYLPPYSPELNPIEILRRFIKYLWLPFSAYTSFENLVEEVEKILRGVGSEYIS
;
A
#
# COMPACT_ATOMS: atom_id res chain seq x y z
N MET A 1 14.76 -1.26 -1.13
CA MET A 1 14.26 0.11 -1.42
C MET A 1 13.03 0.48 -0.59
N VAL A 2 12.13 -0.47 -0.26
CA VAL A 2 10.95 -0.20 0.59
C VAL A 2 11.31 0.02 2.07
N THR A 3 12.34 -0.66 2.58
CA THR A 3 12.79 -0.54 3.99
C THR A 3 13.29 0.86 4.34
N ALA A 4 14.07 1.50 3.47
CA ALA A 4 14.57 2.86 3.70
C ALA A 4 13.44 3.90 3.84
N CYS A 5 12.34 3.71 3.10
CA CYS A 5 11.17 4.58 3.19
C CYS A 5 10.42 4.40 4.53
N PHE A 6 10.46 3.19 5.10
CA PHE A 6 9.89 2.91 6.42
C PHE A 6 10.81 3.34 7.57
N ASP A 7 12.13 3.26 7.40
CA ASP A 7 13.12 3.79 8.34
C ASP A 7 12.99 5.32 8.48
N GLU A 8 12.95 6.05 7.37
CA GLU A 8 12.78 7.51 7.37
C GLU A 8 11.44 7.95 8.00
N PHE A 9 10.38 7.14 7.80
CA PHE A 9 9.09 7.34 8.45
C PHE A 9 9.11 6.99 9.94
N SER A 10 9.88 5.98 10.33
CA SER A 10 10.03 5.56 11.74
C SER A 10 10.71 6.66 12.57
N GLU A 11 11.68 7.37 11.99
CA GLU A 11 12.35 8.52 12.63
C GLU A 11 11.38 9.68 12.91
N THR A 12 10.31 9.82 12.11
CA THR A 12 9.29 10.86 12.31
C THR A 12 8.31 10.53 13.45
N ILE A 13 8.22 9.27 13.91
CA ILE A 13 7.39 8.85 15.05
C ILE A 13 8.15 9.08 16.38
N THR A 14 8.73 10.27 16.53
CA THR A 14 9.38 10.66 17.79
C THR A 14 8.42 11.52 18.62
N LYS A 15 7.44 10.87 19.26
CA LYS A 15 6.95 11.27 20.59
C LYS A 15 5.83 10.34 21.05
N LYS A 16 6.14 9.52 22.06
CA LYS A 16 5.15 8.89 22.93
C LYS A 16 4.49 9.98 23.79
N ASN A 17 3.57 10.71 23.21
CA ASN A 17 2.60 11.48 23.98
C ASN A 17 1.45 10.53 24.27
N GLY A 18 1.17 10.26 25.54
CA GLY A 18 0.08 9.37 25.97
C GLY A 18 -1.29 9.93 25.59
N CYS A 19 -1.66 9.76 24.32
CA CYS A 19 -2.96 10.11 23.77
C CYS A 19 -3.42 8.92 22.91
N ASP A 20 -4.73 8.63 22.97
CA ASP A 20 -5.32 7.50 22.24
C ASP A 20 -4.89 7.59 20.77
N PRO A 21 -4.35 6.51 20.16
CA PRO A 21 -3.81 6.54 18.81
C PRO A 21 -4.78 7.14 17.79
N ARG A 22 -6.09 6.96 18.01
CA ARG A 22 -7.15 7.56 17.19
C ARG A 22 -7.17 9.08 17.27
N GLN A 23 -7.10 9.66 18.47
CA GLN A 23 -7.13 11.11 18.65
C GLN A 23 -5.85 11.77 18.12
N CYS A 24 -4.71 11.14 18.33
CA CYS A 24 -3.43 11.63 17.82
C CYS A 24 -3.33 11.49 16.30
N PHE A 25 -3.94 10.46 15.71
CA PHE A 25 -4.06 10.31 14.26
C PHE A 25 -4.91 11.43 13.66
N THR A 26 -6.12 11.67 14.20
CA THR A 26 -7.01 12.72 13.70
C THR A 26 -6.38 14.12 13.69
N LYS A 27 -5.61 14.47 14.74
CA LYS A 27 -4.91 15.77 14.82
C LYS A 27 -3.78 15.95 13.79
N ASN A 28 -3.25 14.86 13.25
CA ASN A 28 -2.22 14.93 12.21
C ASN A 28 -2.81 14.90 10.80
N ILE A 29 -4.07 14.49 10.62
CA ILE A 29 -4.78 14.56 9.34
C ILE A 29 -4.80 16.01 8.83
N GLU A 30 -5.14 16.97 9.69
CA GLU A 30 -5.18 18.40 9.31
C GLU A 30 -3.81 18.89 8.77
N LYS A 31 -2.71 18.49 9.44
CA LYS A 31 -1.34 18.84 9.00
C LYS A 31 -0.94 18.15 7.70
N TRP A 32 -1.49 16.98 7.42
CA TRP A 32 -1.24 16.24 6.18
C TRP A 32 -2.04 16.82 5.03
N GLU A 33 -3.29 17.22 5.27
CA GLU A 33 -4.13 17.89 4.28
C GLU A 33 -3.53 19.25 3.84
N GLU A 34 -2.98 20.04 4.77
CA GLU A 34 -2.23 21.27 4.42
C GLU A 34 -1.00 21.01 3.52
N LYS A 35 -0.43 19.81 3.57
CA LYS A 35 0.68 19.37 2.72
C LYS A 35 0.21 18.65 1.44
N GLY A 36 -1.10 18.59 1.19
CA GLY A 36 -1.70 17.91 0.05
C GLY A 36 -1.81 16.39 0.18
N LEU A 37 -1.61 15.82 1.38
CA LEU A 37 -1.79 14.40 1.67
C LEU A 37 -3.19 14.16 2.27
N PHE A 38 -4.08 13.55 1.48
CA PHE A 38 -5.45 13.24 1.90
C PHE A 38 -5.55 11.79 2.39
N VAL A 39 -6.05 11.60 3.61
CA VAL A 39 -6.27 10.27 4.18
C VAL A 39 -7.69 9.80 3.86
N LYS A 40 -7.80 8.77 3.02
CA LYS A 40 -9.09 8.13 2.73
C LYS A 40 -9.44 7.13 3.83
N TYR A 41 -10.54 7.36 4.55
CA TYR A 41 -11.03 6.40 5.52
C TYR A 41 -11.55 5.14 4.81
N LEU A 42 -11.09 3.98 5.26
CA LEU A 42 -11.58 2.69 4.82
C LEU A 42 -12.31 2.02 6.00
N PRO A 43 -13.57 1.62 5.84
CA PRO A 43 -14.28 0.90 6.89
C PRO A 43 -13.60 -0.46 7.19
N PRO A 44 -13.64 -0.91 8.45
CA PRO A 44 -13.05 -2.18 8.83
C PRO A 44 -13.75 -3.34 8.11
N TYR A 45 -12.97 -4.36 7.72
CA TYR A 45 -13.46 -5.55 7.03
C TYR A 45 -14.12 -5.31 5.66
N SER A 46 -13.81 -4.21 4.98
CA SER A 46 -14.26 -3.94 3.60
C SER A 46 -13.13 -4.10 2.57
N PRO A 47 -12.67 -5.34 2.30
CA PRO A 47 -11.64 -5.59 1.30
C PRO A 47 -12.09 -5.18 -0.11
N GLU A 48 -13.40 -5.16 -0.40
CA GLU A 48 -13.96 -4.65 -1.66
C GLU A 48 -13.82 -3.13 -1.84
N LEU A 49 -13.48 -2.38 -0.79
CA LEU A 49 -13.29 -0.93 -0.85
C LEU A 49 -11.81 -0.53 -0.84
N ASN A 50 -10.89 -1.49 -0.65
CA ASN A 50 -9.46 -1.25 -0.64
C ASN A 50 -8.86 -1.51 -2.02
N PRO A 51 -8.48 -0.47 -2.80
CA PRO A 51 -7.93 -0.65 -4.14
C PRO A 51 -6.66 -1.51 -4.16
N ILE A 52 -5.88 -1.50 -3.08
CA ILE A 52 -4.65 -2.30 -2.96
C ILE A 52 -5.01 -3.79 -2.84
N GLU A 53 -6.02 -4.13 -2.07
CA GLU A 53 -6.48 -5.52 -1.94
C GLU A 53 -7.13 -6.02 -3.22
N ILE A 54 -7.89 -5.17 -3.91
CA ILE A 54 -8.45 -5.46 -5.22
C ILE A 54 -7.31 -5.74 -6.22
N LEU A 55 -6.33 -4.84 -6.31
CA LEU A 55 -5.17 -4.99 -7.19
C LEU A 55 -4.41 -6.29 -6.88
N ARG A 56 -4.17 -6.60 -5.61
CA ARG A 56 -3.53 -7.84 -5.19
C ARG A 56 -4.31 -9.09 -5.61
N ARG A 57 -5.65 -9.05 -5.57
CA ARG A 57 -6.49 -10.15 -6.09
C ARG A 57 -6.32 -10.31 -7.59
N PHE A 58 -6.33 -9.23 -8.37
CA PHE A 58 -6.08 -9.28 -9.82
C PHE A 58 -4.71 -9.88 -10.14
N ILE A 59 -3.66 -9.41 -9.47
CA ILE A 59 -2.29 -9.93 -9.64
C ILE A 59 -2.27 -11.44 -9.35
N LYS A 60 -2.83 -11.86 -8.22
CA LYS A 60 -2.75 -13.27 -7.79
C LYS A 60 -3.57 -14.23 -8.64
N TYR A 61 -4.79 -13.84 -9.03
CA TYR A 61 -5.76 -14.77 -9.62
C TYR A 61 -5.91 -14.64 -11.13
N LEU A 62 -5.54 -13.49 -11.71
CA LEU A 62 -5.80 -13.20 -13.12
C LEU A 62 -4.53 -12.93 -13.91
N TRP A 63 -3.53 -12.26 -13.35
CA TRP A 63 -2.38 -11.80 -14.11
C TRP A 63 -1.10 -12.62 -13.91
N LEU A 64 -0.92 -13.27 -12.76
CA LEU A 64 0.25 -14.13 -12.55
C LEU A 64 0.11 -15.45 -13.31
N PRO A 65 1.02 -15.76 -14.25
CA PRO A 65 1.06 -17.06 -14.89
C PRO A 65 1.56 -18.13 -13.90
N PHE A 66 1.17 -19.39 -14.09
CA PHE A 66 1.64 -20.49 -13.24
C PHE A 66 3.17 -20.65 -13.25
N SER A 67 3.83 -20.25 -14.34
CA SER A 67 5.29 -20.19 -14.44
C SER A 67 5.95 -19.17 -13.50
N ALA A 68 5.21 -18.16 -13.01
CA ALA A 68 5.77 -17.23 -12.03
C ALA A 68 6.07 -17.92 -10.69
N TYR A 69 5.37 -19.01 -10.36
CA TYR A 69 5.56 -19.75 -9.10
C TYR A 69 6.75 -20.71 -9.11
N THR A 70 7.50 -20.80 -10.21
CA THR A 70 8.62 -21.74 -10.33
C THR A 70 9.81 -21.36 -9.44
N SER A 71 9.96 -20.08 -9.10
CA SER A 71 11.01 -19.58 -8.19
C SER A 71 10.59 -18.24 -7.58
N PHE A 72 11.10 -17.94 -6.38
CA PHE A 72 10.80 -16.66 -5.72
C PHE A 72 11.29 -15.46 -6.53
N GLU A 73 12.48 -15.57 -7.14
CA GLU A 73 13.02 -14.53 -8.02
C GLU A 73 12.12 -14.27 -9.23
N ASN A 74 11.62 -15.35 -9.85
CA ASN A 74 10.69 -15.24 -10.99
C ASN A 74 9.35 -14.63 -10.57
N LEU A 75 8.86 -14.97 -9.38
CA LEU A 75 7.63 -14.37 -8.83
C LEU A 75 7.79 -12.86 -8.64
N VAL A 76 8.91 -12.41 -8.06
CA VAL A 76 9.16 -10.99 -7.85
C VAL A 76 9.27 -10.25 -9.18
N GLU A 77 10.02 -10.81 -10.15
CA GLU A 77 10.20 -10.20 -11.47
C GLU A 77 8.86 -10.06 -12.21
N GLU A 78 8.03 -11.11 -12.22
CA GLU A 78 6.72 -11.08 -12.88
C GLU A 78 5.75 -10.11 -12.17
N VAL A 79 5.75 -10.08 -10.83
CA VAL A 79 4.95 -9.10 -10.07
C VAL A 79 5.40 -7.67 -10.37
N GLU A 80 6.71 -7.40 -10.44
CA GLU A 80 7.23 -6.09 -10.79
C GLU A 80 6.86 -5.68 -12.22
N LYS A 81 6.94 -6.60 -13.19
CA LYS A 81 6.49 -6.36 -14.57
C LYS A 81 5.01 -5.99 -14.60
N ILE A 82 4.16 -6.77 -13.93
CA ILE A 82 2.72 -6.50 -13.85
C ILE A 82 2.50 -5.12 -13.23
N LEU A 83 3.10 -4.83 -12.07
CA LEU A 83 2.96 -3.54 -11.38
C LEU A 83 3.39 -2.34 -12.25
N ARG A 84 4.44 -2.49 -13.06
CA ARG A 84 4.89 -1.45 -14.01
C ARG A 84 3.92 -1.24 -15.18
N GLY A 85 3.15 -2.27 -15.55
CA GLY A 85 2.11 -2.21 -16.57
C GLY A 85 0.71 -1.88 -16.06
N VAL A 86 0.51 -1.76 -14.74
CA VAL A 86 -0.78 -1.35 -14.16
C VAL A 86 -1.11 0.08 -14.60
N GLY A 87 -2.28 0.26 -15.22
CA GLY A 87 -2.72 1.55 -15.76
C GLY A 87 -2.38 1.80 -17.23
N SER A 88 -1.63 0.91 -17.88
CA SER A 88 -1.40 0.92 -19.34
C SER A 88 -1.89 -0.36 -20.00
N GLU A 89 -1.26 -1.50 -19.68
CA GLU A 89 -1.55 -2.82 -20.26
C GLU A 89 -2.54 -3.62 -19.39
N TYR A 90 -2.53 -3.35 -18.08
CA TYR A 90 -3.44 -3.95 -17.11
C TYR A 90 -4.42 -2.89 -16.59
N ILE A 91 -5.49 -2.67 -17.36
CA ILE A 91 -6.63 -1.83 -16.99
C ILE A 91 -7.84 -2.77 -16.84
N SER A 92 -8.54 -2.66 -15.71
CA SER A 92 -9.83 -3.33 -15.49
C SER A 92 -10.98 -2.55 -16.11
#